data_AF-A0A2V7CZ07-F1
#
_entry.id   AF-A0A2V7CZ07-F1
#
_cell.length_a   1.000
_cell.length_b   1.000
_cell.length_c   1.000
_cell.angle_alpha   90.00
_cell.angle_beta   90.00
_cell.angle_gamma   90.00
#
_symmetry.space_group_name_H-M   'P 1'
#
loop_
_entity.id
_entity.type
_entity.pdbx_description
1 polymer ?
#
loop_
_entity_poly.entity_id
_entity_poly.type
_entity_poly.pdbx_seq_one_letter_code
_entity_poly.pdbx_strand_id
1 'polypeptide(L)'
;MLRDPGGPRSFPPEEQHEVVALACHPLTELAAARTHWALRPLAEAAGTWGYLRRPVSKSTVGRWLKRAALKPHRVRRWLHSPDPDFRLKVRRVVRWYLRPPRRTHVVCVDEKTQVQILERLHPGRPASPGRPARQEEHYRRHGVLAILAGLHVRSGRVLARVRRRRSGREFLELLKALRARYPRGRLVVVLDNLSIHATPEIRAWLAAQQGRVRFEFLPLHASWLNQIEIWFSILERQALTRASDTAYRLRAARIQHFVRHWNRSARPFRWT
;
A
#
# COMPACT_ATOMS: atom_id res chain seq x y z
N MET A 1 -51.69 43.31 -12.11
CA MET A 1 -50.50 42.47 -12.37
C MET A 1 -49.75 42.29 -11.05
N LEU A 2 -49.93 41.14 -10.39
CA LEU A 2 -49.20 40.80 -9.17
C LEU A 2 -47.78 40.40 -9.56
N ARG A 3 -46.78 41.14 -9.07
CA ARG A 3 -45.37 40.73 -9.13
C ARG A 3 -45.18 39.64 -8.06
N ASP A 4 -44.88 38.43 -8.52
CA ASP A 4 -44.51 37.32 -7.65
C ASP A 4 -43.13 37.61 -7.00
N PRO A 5 -43.02 37.66 -5.66
CA PRO A 5 -41.75 37.92 -4.99
C PRO A 5 -40.88 36.66 -5.08
N GLY A 6 -39.73 36.78 -5.74
CA GLY A 6 -38.82 35.69 -6.06
C GLY A 6 -38.51 34.77 -4.88
N GLY A 7 -39.19 33.62 -4.85
CA GLY A 7 -38.82 32.48 -4.04
C GLY A 7 -37.38 32.02 -4.34
N PRO A 8 -36.73 31.31 -3.42
CA PRO A 8 -35.34 30.90 -3.59
C PRO A 8 -35.19 30.19 -4.93
N ARG A 9 -34.30 30.74 -5.74
CA ARG A 9 -33.81 30.21 -7.02
C ARG A 9 -33.28 28.78 -6.84
N SER A 10 -34.14 27.79 -6.64
CA SER A 10 -33.80 26.38 -6.46
C SER A 10 -33.90 25.63 -7.78
N PHE A 11 -32.93 24.76 -8.05
CA PHE A 11 -33.06 23.78 -9.12
C PHE A 11 -34.12 22.76 -8.73
N PRO A 12 -35.05 22.40 -9.61
CA PRO A 12 -36.09 21.43 -9.31
C PRO A 12 -35.45 20.04 -9.08
N PRO A 13 -36.06 19.15 -8.29
CA PRO A 13 -35.47 17.85 -7.92
C PRO A 13 -35.00 17.01 -9.12
N GLU A 14 -35.70 17.11 -10.25
CA GLU A 14 -35.40 16.41 -11.51
C GLU A 14 -34.02 16.82 -12.03
N GLU A 15 -33.75 18.12 -12.14
CA GLU A 15 -32.45 18.67 -12.54
C GLU A 15 -31.32 18.25 -11.58
N GLN A 16 -31.63 18.08 -10.29
CA GLN A 16 -30.65 17.60 -9.31
C GLN A 16 -30.31 16.12 -9.56
N HIS A 17 -31.33 15.30 -9.86
CA HIS A 17 -31.16 13.88 -10.16
C HIS A 17 -30.44 13.65 -11.48
N GLU A 18 -30.70 14.48 -12.50
CA GLU A 18 -29.96 14.45 -13.77
C GLU A 18 -28.46 14.66 -13.57
N VAL A 19 -28.07 15.63 -12.73
CA VAL A 19 -26.64 15.85 -12.42
C VAL A 19 -26.04 14.69 -11.63
N VAL A 20 -26.81 14.05 -10.74
CA VAL A 20 -26.37 12.83 -10.06
C VAL A 20 -26.19 11.68 -11.04
N ALA A 21 -27.13 11.49 -11.98
CA ALA A 21 -27.05 10.47 -13.02
C ALA A 21 -25.84 10.70 -13.93
N LEU A 22 -25.63 11.94 -14.39
CA LEU A 22 -24.47 12.35 -15.18
C LEU A 22 -23.14 12.03 -14.46
N ALA A 23 -23.11 12.22 -13.14
CA ALA A 23 -21.94 11.90 -12.31
C ALA A 23 -21.66 10.38 -12.18
N CYS A 24 -22.67 9.54 -12.41
CA CYS A 24 -22.58 8.07 -12.39
C CYS A 24 -22.30 7.45 -13.76
N HIS A 25 -22.61 8.16 -14.84
CA HIS A 25 -22.38 7.65 -16.18
C HIS A 25 -20.88 7.52 -16.47
N PRO A 26 -20.45 6.42 -17.15
CA PRO A 26 -19.12 6.35 -17.71
C PRO A 26 -18.85 7.59 -18.56
N LEU A 27 -17.66 8.16 -18.42
CA LEU A 27 -17.21 9.24 -19.29
C LEU A 27 -16.97 8.65 -20.68
N THR A 28 -18.01 8.55 -21.50
CA THR A 28 -17.93 8.28 -22.94
C THR A 28 -17.59 9.58 -23.69
N GLU A 29 -17.61 9.54 -25.03
CA GLU A 29 -17.14 10.57 -25.98
C GLU A 29 -17.40 12.03 -25.57
N LEU A 30 -18.51 12.32 -24.89
CA LEU A 30 -18.86 13.64 -24.34
C LEU A 30 -17.77 14.25 -23.42
N ALA A 31 -16.95 13.43 -22.75
CA ALA A 31 -15.88 13.89 -21.87
C ALA A 31 -14.49 13.32 -22.25
N ALA A 32 -14.23 13.12 -23.55
CA ALA A 32 -13.06 12.41 -24.09
C ALA A 32 -11.67 12.75 -23.47
N ALA A 33 -11.51 13.91 -22.82
CA ALA A 33 -10.28 14.31 -22.14
C ALA A 33 -10.25 14.02 -20.61
N ARG A 34 -11.24 13.33 -20.02
CA ARG A 34 -11.36 13.14 -18.55
C ARG A 34 -11.52 11.68 -18.17
N THR A 35 -10.92 11.30 -17.03
CA THR A 35 -11.06 9.95 -16.45
C THR A 35 -12.05 9.87 -15.30
N HIS A 36 -12.46 11.01 -14.75
CA HIS A 36 -13.48 11.11 -13.69
C HIS A 36 -14.06 12.55 -13.61
N TRP A 37 -15.20 12.72 -12.96
CA TRP A 37 -15.80 14.04 -12.71
C TRP A 37 -15.16 14.75 -11.51
N ALA A 38 -14.60 15.93 -11.76
CA ALA A 38 -14.41 16.96 -10.74
C ALA A 38 -15.65 17.87 -10.67
N LEU A 39 -15.90 18.49 -9.51
CA LEU A 39 -17.15 19.25 -9.26
C LEU A 39 -17.40 20.40 -10.24
N ARG A 40 -16.34 21.13 -10.63
CA ARG A 40 -16.47 22.27 -11.56
C ARG A 40 -16.73 21.79 -13.00
N PRO A 41 -15.93 20.86 -13.57
CA PRO A 41 -16.24 20.28 -14.88
C PRO A 41 -17.63 19.64 -14.96
N LEU A 42 -18.11 19.00 -13.89
CA LEU A 42 -19.46 18.43 -13.86
C LEU A 42 -20.55 19.50 -13.89
N ALA A 43 -20.35 20.61 -13.15
CA ALA A 43 -21.27 21.75 -13.18
C ALA A 43 -21.32 22.43 -14.56
N GLU A 44 -20.16 22.59 -15.19
CA GLU A 44 -20.04 23.13 -16.54
C GLU A 44 -20.72 22.21 -17.56
N ALA A 45 -20.41 20.91 -17.53
CA ALA A 45 -21.02 19.93 -18.44
C ALA A 45 -22.55 19.84 -18.27
N ALA A 46 -23.04 19.84 -17.03
CA ALA A 46 -24.48 19.84 -16.77
C ALA A 46 -25.20 21.07 -17.35
N GLY A 47 -24.56 22.24 -17.32
CA GLY A 47 -25.09 23.45 -17.96
C GLY A 47 -24.97 23.41 -19.48
N THR A 48 -23.79 23.11 -20.01
CA THR A 48 -23.49 23.15 -21.45
C THR A 48 -24.22 22.05 -22.24
N TRP A 49 -24.43 20.88 -21.64
CA TRP A 49 -25.11 19.75 -22.30
C TRP A 49 -26.62 19.75 -22.09
N GLY A 50 -27.19 20.81 -21.50
CA GLY A 50 -28.63 21.00 -21.42
C GLY A 50 -29.35 20.26 -20.29
N TYR A 51 -28.62 19.62 -19.36
CA TYR A 51 -29.22 18.98 -18.17
C TYR A 51 -29.77 19.98 -17.15
N LEU A 52 -29.41 21.26 -17.28
CA LEU A 52 -29.83 22.32 -16.38
C LEU A 52 -30.35 23.51 -17.17
N ARG A 53 -31.45 24.09 -16.71
CA ARG A 53 -32.05 25.28 -17.34
C ARG A 53 -31.21 26.55 -17.18
N ARG A 54 -30.20 26.52 -16.31
CA ARG A 54 -29.33 27.64 -15.99
C ARG A 54 -28.02 27.16 -15.38
N PRO A 55 -26.95 27.99 -15.40
CA PRO A 55 -25.68 27.64 -14.79
C PRO A 55 -25.81 27.32 -13.30
N VAL A 56 -25.16 26.23 -12.87
CA VAL A 56 -25.07 25.83 -11.47
C VAL A 56 -23.67 26.06 -10.91
N SER A 57 -23.57 26.44 -9.65
CA SER A 57 -22.27 26.55 -8.99
C SER A 57 -21.72 25.17 -8.58
N LYS A 58 -20.38 25.02 -8.64
CA LYS A 58 -19.69 23.80 -8.16
C LYS A 58 -20.09 23.40 -6.73
N SER A 59 -20.38 24.38 -5.87
CA SER A 59 -20.76 24.15 -4.46
C SER A 59 -22.15 23.54 -4.35
N THR A 60 -23.06 23.89 -5.25
CA THR A 60 -24.40 23.33 -5.31
C THR A 60 -24.37 21.89 -5.81
N VAL A 61 -23.63 21.61 -6.89
CA VAL A 61 -23.34 20.24 -7.34
C VAL A 61 -22.69 19.42 -6.23
N GLY A 62 -21.71 19.98 -5.51
CA GLY A 62 -21.08 19.33 -4.37
C GLY A 62 -22.05 18.95 -3.25
N ARG A 63 -23.05 19.78 -2.96
CA ARG A 63 -24.12 19.46 -2.00
C ARG A 63 -25.02 18.33 -2.50
N TRP A 64 -25.35 18.31 -3.80
CA TRP A 64 -26.18 17.25 -4.39
C TRP A 64 -25.47 15.90 -4.33
N LEU A 65 -24.21 15.84 -4.76
CA LEU A 65 -23.41 14.61 -4.68
C LEU A 65 -23.22 14.15 -3.23
N LYS A 66 -23.02 15.08 -2.28
CA LYS A 66 -22.92 14.74 -0.86
C LYS A 66 -24.20 14.08 -0.33
N ARG A 67 -25.38 14.61 -0.68
CA ARG A 67 -26.67 14.02 -0.30
C ARG A 67 -26.88 12.64 -0.92
N ALA A 68 -26.45 12.44 -2.16
CA ALA A 68 -26.48 11.14 -2.84
C ALA A 68 -25.35 10.18 -2.40
N ALA A 69 -24.55 10.53 -1.39
CA ALA A 69 -23.36 9.80 -0.96
C ALA A 69 -22.35 9.48 -2.09
N LEU A 70 -22.36 10.25 -3.18
CA LEU A 70 -21.58 9.99 -4.38
C LEU A 70 -20.26 10.78 -4.36
N LYS A 71 -19.15 10.11 -4.73
CA LYS A 71 -17.83 10.73 -4.87
C LYS A 71 -17.19 10.29 -6.20
N PRO A 72 -17.55 10.91 -7.33
CA PRO A 72 -17.13 10.46 -8.68
C PRO A 72 -15.61 10.42 -8.88
N HIS A 73 -14.86 11.25 -8.16
CA HIS A 73 -13.40 11.28 -8.18
C HIS A 73 -12.74 10.14 -7.38
N ARG A 74 -13.51 9.35 -6.62
CA ARG A 74 -12.98 8.23 -5.84
C ARG A 74 -13.11 6.94 -6.63
N VAL A 75 -11.97 6.33 -6.91
CA VAL A 75 -11.89 4.96 -7.41
C VAL A 75 -11.48 4.04 -6.26
N ARG A 76 -12.18 2.91 -6.12
CA ARG A 76 -11.69 1.77 -5.34
C ARG A 76 -11.06 0.78 -6.30
N ARG A 77 -9.79 0.47 -6.06
CA ARG A 77 -9.12 -0.62 -6.78
C ARG A 77 -9.59 -1.95 -6.21
N TRP A 78 -9.98 -2.86 -7.08
CA TRP A 78 -10.28 -4.26 -6.76
C TRP A 78 -9.15 -5.13 -7.31
N LEU A 79 -8.80 -6.19 -6.59
CA LEU A 79 -7.81 -7.17 -7.01
C LEU A 79 -8.52 -8.52 -7.20
N HIS A 80 -8.56 -9.01 -8.44
CA HIS A 80 -9.06 -10.34 -8.76
C HIS A 80 -7.89 -11.32 -8.79
N SER A 81 -8.00 -12.44 -8.08
CA SER A 81 -6.98 -13.50 -8.10
C SER A 81 -7.40 -14.59 -9.09
N PRO A 82 -6.57 -14.91 -10.09
CA PRO A 82 -6.82 -16.02 -11.02
C PRO A 82 -6.37 -17.38 -10.44
N ASP A 83 -5.97 -17.44 -9.16
CA ASP A 83 -5.45 -18.67 -8.56
C ASP A 83 -6.57 -19.70 -8.37
N PRO A 84 -6.51 -20.88 -9.04
CA PRO A 84 -7.55 -21.90 -8.91
C PRO A 84 -7.67 -22.41 -7.46
N ASP A 85 -6.59 -22.35 -6.69
CA ASP A 85 -6.53 -22.78 -5.29
C ASP A 85 -6.70 -21.63 -4.30
N PHE A 86 -7.20 -20.46 -4.75
CA PHE A 86 -7.23 -19.23 -3.94
C PHE A 86 -7.78 -19.46 -2.51
N ARG A 87 -8.97 -20.05 -2.40
CA ARG A 87 -9.63 -20.29 -1.11
C ARG A 87 -8.83 -21.25 -0.23
N LEU A 88 -8.22 -22.28 -0.81
CA LEU A 88 -7.42 -23.27 -0.08
C LEU A 88 -6.13 -22.66 0.46
N LYS A 89 -5.40 -21.89 -0.37
CA LYS A 89 -4.18 -21.20 0.03
C LYS A 89 -4.46 -20.14 1.10
N VAL A 90 -5.52 -19.33 0.95
CA VAL A 90 -5.94 -18.37 1.99
C VAL A 90 -6.18 -19.08 3.32
N ARG A 91 -6.96 -20.17 3.35
CA ARG A 91 -7.24 -20.94 4.58
C ARG A 91 -5.97 -21.46 5.23
N ARG A 92 -5.01 -21.96 4.45
CA ARG A 92 -3.72 -22.47 4.97
C ARG A 92 -2.91 -21.35 5.61
N VAL A 93 -2.75 -20.22 4.95
CA VAL A 93 -2.01 -19.05 5.48
C VAL A 93 -2.67 -18.53 6.76
N VAL A 94 -3.99 -18.36 6.76
CA VAL A 94 -4.77 -17.96 7.95
C VAL A 94 -4.53 -18.93 9.10
N ARG A 95 -4.53 -20.25 8.83
CA ARG A 95 -4.27 -21.26 9.86
C ARG A 95 -2.87 -21.13 10.45
N TRP A 96 -1.84 -20.88 9.64
CA TRP A 96 -0.49 -20.63 10.15
C TRP A 96 -0.41 -19.39 11.03
N TYR A 97 -1.11 -18.31 10.67
CA TYR A 97 -1.09 -17.08 11.43
C TYR A 97 -1.84 -17.20 12.77
N LEU A 98 -3.02 -17.81 12.78
CA LEU A 98 -3.86 -17.88 13.97
C LEU A 98 -3.49 -19.05 14.88
N ARG A 99 -3.24 -20.23 14.30
CA ARG A 99 -3.12 -21.50 15.03
C ARG A 99 -1.91 -22.33 14.54
N PRO A 100 -0.67 -21.80 14.63
CA PRO A 100 0.51 -22.58 14.32
C PRO A 100 0.68 -23.74 15.32
N PRO A 101 1.09 -24.95 14.89
CA PRO A 101 1.43 -26.05 15.77
C PRO A 101 2.53 -25.68 16.77
N ARG A 102 2.65 -26.47 17.84
CA ARG A 102 3.73 -26.32 18.82
C ARG A 102 5.10 -26.36 18.13
N ARG A 103 6.07 -25.62 18.68
CA ARG A 103 7.45 -25.51 18.16
C ARG A 103 7.52 -25.13 16.67
N THR A 104 6.60 -24.27 16.21
CA THR A 104 6.59 -23.72 14.85
C THR A 104 6.72 -22.20 14.89
N HIS A 105 7.73 -21.68 14.20
CA HIS A 105 7.90 -20.26 13.92
C HIS A 105 7.26 -19.95 12.57
N VAL A 106 6.38 -18.96 12.53
CA VAL A 106 5.77 -18.48 11.28
C VAL A 106 6.30 -17.09 10.99
N VAL A 107 6.94 -16.95 9.84
CA VAL A 107 7.52 -15.71 9.36
C VAL A 107 6.93 -15.41 8.00
N CYS A 108 6.37 -14.21 7.84
CA CYS A 108 5.96 -13.71 6.53
C CYS A 108 7.11 -12.89 5.93
N VAL A 109 7.46 -13.16 4.68
CA VAL A 109 8.64 -12.63 3.99
C VAL A 109 8.21 -11.94 2.72
N ASP A 110 8.88 -10.83 2.43
CA ASP A 110 8.72 -10.08 1.19
C ASP A 110 9.92 -9.16 0.97
N GLU A 111 10.01 -8.56 -0.23
CA GLU A 111 11.00 -7.56 -0.57
C GLU A 111 10.40 -6.22 -0.97
N LYS A 112 10.82 -5.18 -0.25
CA LYS A 112 10.59 -3.80 -0.68
C LYS A 112 11.74 -3.39 -1.60
N THR A 113 11.46 -3.34 -2.89
CA THR A 113 12.42 -2.95 -3.94
C THR A 113 12.36 -1.45 -4.23
N GLN A 114 13.36 -0.98 -4.98
CA GLN A 114 13.44 0.39 -5.50
C GLN A 114 13.32 1.49 -4.43
N VAL A 115 13.81 1.22 -3.21
CA VAL A 115 13.85 2.22 -2.15
C VAL A 115 14.88 3.27 -2.55
N GLN A 116 14.41 4.46 -2.89
CA GLN A 116 15.24 5.55 -3.37
C GLN A 116 16.12 6.12 -2.26
N ILE A 117 17.35 6.49 -2.62
CA ILE A 117 18.27 7.22 -1.78
C ILE A 117 18.26 8.66 -2.29
N LEU A 118 17.54 9.53 -1.61
CA LEU A 118 17.36 10.93 -1.99
C LEU A 118 18.07 11.83 -0.97
N GLU A 119 18.82 12.80 -1.47
CA GLU A 119 19.39 13.89 -0.70
C GLU A 119 18.61 15.17 -1.01
N ARG A 120 18.12 15.84 0.02
CA ARG A 120 17.50 17.17 -0.08
C ARG A 120 18.59 18.22 -0.25
N LEU A 121 18.44 19.10 -1.23
CA LEU A 121 19.46 20.11 -1.56
C LEU A 121 19.65 21.14 -0.45
N HIS A 122 18.59 21.42 0.30
CA HIS A 122 18.59 22.39 1.40
C HIS A 122 17.95 21.79 2.66
N PRO A 123 18.33 22.27 3.87
CA PRO A 123 17.70 21.86 5.11
C PRO A 123 16.20 22.15 5.13
N GLY A 124 15.42 21.18 5.60
CA GLY A 124 14.00 21.39 5.89
C GLY A 124 13.78 22.27 7.12
N ARG A 125 12.51 22.62 7.38
CA ARG A 125 12.10 23.33 8.60
C ARG A 125 11.21 22.42 9.46
N PRO A 126 11.44 22.31 10.78
CA PRO A 126 10.58 21.52 11.65
C PRO A 126 9.18 22.12 11.74
N ALA A 127 8.21 21.30 12.17
CA ALA A 127 6.88 21.78 12.48
C ALA A 127 6.90 22.66 13.73
N SER A 128 5.98 23.61 13.81
CA SER A 128 5.68 24.45 14.99
C SER A 128 4.16 24.68 15.07
N PRO A 129 3.59 25.19 16.19
CA PRO A 129 2.15 25.44 16.28
C PRO A 129 1.62 26.24 15.08
N GLY A 130 0.60 25.70 14.40
CA GLY A 130 0.01 26.28 13.19
C GLY A 130 0.86 26.20 11.91
N ARG A 131 2.07 25.61 11.96
CA ARG A 131 3.00 25.53 10.83
C ARG A 131 3.49 24.10 10.61
N PRO A 132 3.08 23.42 9.52
CA PRO A 132 3.59 22.09 9.22
C PRO A 132 5.10 22.13 8.91
N ALA A 133 5.77 20.99 9.12
CA ALA A 133 7.15 20.82 8.70
C ALA A 133 7.27 21.05 7.19
N ARG A 134 8.35 21.74 6.76
CA ARG A 134 8.67 21.97 5.35
C ARG A 134 9.84 21.08 4.96
N GLN A 135 9.73 20.46 3.79
CA GLN A 135 10.80 19.68 3.19
C GLN A 135 11.14 20.31 1.85
N GLU A 136 12.44 20.37 1.54
CA GLU A 136 12.92 20.83 0.25
C GLU A 136 12.38 19.95 -0.88
N GLU A 137 11.87 20.59 -1.92
CA GLU A 137 11.29 19.91 -3.07
C GLU A 137 12.38 19.27 -3.93
N HIS A 138 13.44 20.04 -4.22
CA HIS A 138 14.53 19.58 -5.07
C HIS A 138 15.43 18.56 -4.35
N TYR A 139 15.90 17.58 -5.12
CA TYR A 139 16.71 16.49 -4.58
C TYR A 139 17.77 16.00 -5.56
N ARG A 140 18.85 15.43 -5.00
CA ARG A 140 19.81 14.59 -5.73
C ARG A 140 19.50 13.13 -5.48
N ARG A 141 19.61 12.30 -6.52
CA ARG A 141 19.35 10.87 -6.46
C ARG A 141 20.67 10.10 -6.40
N HIS A 142 20.83 9.29 -5.36
CA HIS A 142 22.03 8.47 -5.08
C HIS A 142 21.80 6.98 -5.35
N GLY A 143 20.88 6.67 -6.27
CA GLY A 143 20.48 5.31 -6.62
C GLY A 143 19.34 4.75 -5.77
N VAL A 144 19.23 3.43 -5.79
CA VAL A 144 18.17 2.67 -5.10
C VAL A 144 18.77 1.49 -4.34
N LEU A 145 18.00 0.97 -3.38
CA LEU A 145 18.31 -0.28 -2.69
C LEU A 145 17.08 -1.18 -2.59
N ALA A 146 17.29 -2.41 -2.14
CA ALA A 146 16.26 -3.37 -1.79
C ALA A 146 16.34 -3.75 -0.31
N ILE A 147 15.17 -4.03 0.28
CA ILE A 147 15.03 -4.53 1.65
C ILE A 147 14.33 -5.87 1.56
N LEU A 148 15.05 -6.94 1.90
CA LEU A 148 14.47 -8.27 2.07
C LEU A 148 14.19 -8.47 3.55
N ALA A 149 12.95 -8.72 3.94
CA ALA A 149 12.57 -8.76 5.34
C ALA A 149 11.63 -9.93 5.66
N GLY A 150 11.79 -10.47 6.88
CA GLY A 150 10.89 -11.44 7.46
C GLY A 150 10.30 -10.92 8.77
N LEU A 151 8.98 -10.89 8.87
CA LEU A 151 8.22 -10.55 10.07
C LEU A 151 7.73 -11.84 10.75
N HIS A 152 8.15 -12.06 11.99
CA HIS A 152 7.68 -13.17 12.80
C HIS A 152 6.29 -12.85 13.37
N VAL A 153 5.28 -13.57 12.90
CA VAL A 153 3.86 -13.25 13.06
C VAL A 153 3.46 -13.11 14.53
N ARG A 154 3.88 -14.05 15.39
CA ARG A 154 3.47 -14.07 16.81
C ARG A 154 4.15 -13.01 17.67
N SER A 155 5.34 -12.56 17.31
CA SER A 155 6.10 -11.58 18.12
C SER A 155 6.11 -10.18 17.53
N GLY A 156 5.74 -10.03 16.26
CA GLY A 156 5.89 -8.79 15.51
C GLY A 156 7.34 -8.41 15.20
N ARG A 157 8.32 -9.23 15.57
CA ARG A 157 9.74 -8.93 15.35
C ARG A 157 10.11 -9.11 13.88
N VAL A 158 10.94 -8.20 13.37
CA VAL A 158 11.41 -8.19 12.00
C VAL A 158 12.90 -8.49 11.92
N LEU A 159 13.27 -9.34 10.97
CA LEU A 159 14.65 -9.48 10.51
C LEU A 159 14.73 -8.90 9.09
N ALA A 160 15.58 -7.89 8.87
CA ALA A 160 15.73 -7.26 7.57
C ALA A 160 17.18 -7.28 7.07
N ARG A 161 17.35 -7.52 5.78
CA ARG A 161 18.61 -7.40 5.05
C ARG A 161 18.48 -6.29 4.02
N VAL A 162 19.33 -5.27 4.15
CA VAL A 162 19.43 -4.18 3.18
C VAL A 162 20.50 -4.56 2.16
N ARG A 163 20.15 -4.50 0.88
CA ARG A 163 20.98 -4.94 -0.24
C ARG A 163 20.89 -3.96 -1.39
N ARG A 164 21.89 -3.95 -2.27
CA ARG A 164 21.84 -3.15 -3.51
C ARG A 164 20.95 -3.78 -4.58
N ARG A 165 20.79 -5.10 -4.54
CA ARG A 165 20.01 -5.88 -5.50
C ARG A 165 19.08 -6.83 -4.75
N ARG A 166 18.08 -7.33 -5.48
CA ARG A 166 17.20 -8.42 -5.06
C ARG A 166 17.42 -9.59 -6.02
N SER A 167 18.16 -10.61 -5.58
CA SER A 167 18.29 -11.88 -6.30
C SER A 167 18.05 -13.07 -5.36
N GLY A 168 18.00 -14.28 -5.93
CA GLY A 168 17.90 -15.52 -5.16
C GLY A 168 19.04 -15.69 -4.14
N ARG A 169 20.23 -15.15 -4.42
CA ARG A 169 21.36 -15.15 -3.47
C ARG A 169 21.04 -14.35 -2.21
N GLU A 170 20.61 -13.09 -2.35
CA GLU A 170 20.26 -12.26 -1.20
C GLU A 170 19.05 -12.83 -0.44
N PHE A 171 18.11 -13.44 -1.15
CA PHE A 171 16.99 -14.13 -0.53
C PHE A 171 17.44 -15.35 0.28
N LEU A 172 18.33 -16.19 -0.26
CA LEU A 172 18.92 -17.32 0.46
C LEU A 172 19.69 -16.87 1.71
N GLU A 173 20.40 -15.75 1.67
CA GLU A 173 21.03 -15.14 2.85
C GLU A 173 20.00 -14.78 3.93
N LEU A 174 18.83 -14.25 3.55
CA LEU A 174 17.73 -14.00 4.48
C LEU A 174 17.20 -15.31 5.09
N LEU A 175 16.96 -16.34 4.28
CA LEU A 175 16.49 -17.65 4.75
C LEU A 175 17.47 -18.28 5.76
N LYS A 176 18.77 -18.28 5.44
CA LYS A 176 19.82 -18.75 6.35
C LYS A 176 19.82 -17.97 7.66
N ALA A 177 19.66 -16.65 7.59
CA ALA A 177 19.59 -15.81 8.79
C ALA A 177 18.32 -16.06 9.64
N LEU A 178 17.17 -16.30 9.00
CA LEU A 178 15.93 -16.70 9.70
C LEU A 178 16.10 -18.06 10.37
N ARG A 179 16.70 -19.04 9.68
CA ARG A 179 16.98 -20.36 10.24
C ARG A 179 17.93 -20.28 11.43
N ALA A 180 18.99 -19.48 11.34
CA ALA A 180 19.93 -19.26 12.43
C ALA A 180 19.27 -18.56 13.63
N ARG A 181 18.34 -17.63 13.38
CA ARG A 181 17.59 -16.95 14.45
C ARG A 181 16.60 -17.86 15.15
N TYR A 182 16.02 -18.82 14.44
CA TYR A 182 15.05 -19.78 14.96
C TYR A 182 15.57 -21.22 14.80
N PRO A 183 16.64 -21.61 15.51
CA PRO A 183 17.38 -22.86 15.25
C PRO A 183 16.64 -24.11 15.75
N ARG A 184 15.61 -23.96 16.59
CA ARG A 184 14.80 -25.05 17.13
C ARG A 184 13.41 -25.05 16.48
N GLY A 185 12.83 -26.24 16.30
CA GLY A 185 11.49 -26.39 15.73
C GLY A 185 11.42 -26.11 14.21
N ARG A 186 10.18 -26.06 13.71
CA ARG A 186 9.86 -25.81 12.31
C ARG A 186 9.81 -24.31 12.03
N LEU A 187 10.23 -23.90 10.83
CA LEU A 187 10.10 -22.55 10.31
C LEU A 187 9.19 -22.60 9.08
N VAL A 188 8.00 -22.01 9.20
CA VAL A 188 7.09 -21.79 8.07
C VAL A 188 7.33 -20.38 7.56
N VAL A 189 7.74 -20.28 6.30
CA VAL A 189 7.94 -19.03 5.59
C VAL A 189 6.73 -18.81 4.69
N VAL A 190 5.95 -17.76 4.97
CA VAL A 190 4.84 -17.33 4.12
C VAL A 190 5.36 -16.27 3.16
N LEU A 191 5.18 -16.44 1.86
CA LEU A 191 5.79 -15.60 0.82
C LEU A 191 5.00 -15.65 -0.49
N ASP A 192 5.25 -14.71 -1.40
CA ASP A 192 4.66 -14.71 -2.73
C ASP A 192 5.35 -15.72 -3.70
N ASN A 193 4.86 -15.78 -4.93
CA ASN A 193 5.31 -16.76 -5.95
C ASN A 193 6.45 -16.22 -6.83
N LEU A 194 7.23 -15.23 -6.38
CA LEU A 194 8.30 -14.66 -7.18
C LEU A 194 9.36 -15.70 -7.55
N SER A 195 9.83 -15.68 -8.80
CA SER A 195 10.77 -16.68 -9.34
C SER A 195 12.08 -16.78 -8.56
N ILE A 196 12.52 -15.69 -7.93
CA ILE A 196 13.73 -15.66 -7.10
C ILE A 196 13.61 -16.57 -5.86
N HIS A 197 12.41 -16.99 -5.48
CA HIS A 197 12.17 -17.90 -4.34
C HIS A 197 12.43 -19.38 -4.69
N ALA A 198 12.64 -19.70 -5.97
CA ALA A 198 12.68 -21.08 -6.46
C ALA A 198 13.96 -21.40 -7.25
N THR A 199 15.06 -20.65 -7.04
CA THR A 199 16.36 -20.94 -7.68
C THR A 199 16.91 -22.30 -7.25
N PRO A 200 17.79 -22.94 -8.05
CA PRO A 200 18.39 -24.23 -7.71
C PRO A 200 19.03 -24.26 -6.32
N GLU A 201 19.72 -23.18 -5.92
CA GLU A 201 20.39 -23.07 -4.63
C GLU A 201 19.40 -23.03 -3.46
N ILE A 202 18.25 -22.36 -3.64
CA ILE A 202 17.20 -22.31 -2.63
C ILE A 202 16.53 -23.68 -2.50
N ARG A 203 16.25 -24.36 -3.62
CA ARG A 203 15.68 -25.71 -3.61
C ARG A 203 16.62 -26.71 -2.92
N ALA A 204 17.92 -26.67 -3.26
CA ALA A 204 18.94 -27.49 -2.62
C ALA A 204 19.04 -27.20 -1.11
N TRP A 205 19.05 -25.92 -0.73
CA TRP A 205 19.10 -25.54 0.68
C TRP A 205 17.85 -25.99 1.46
N LEU A 206 16.65 -25.86 0.87
CA LEU A 206 15.39 -26.32 1.46
C LEU A 206 15.36 -27.85 1.64
N ALA A 207 15.83 -28.61 0.65
CA ALA A 207 15.95 -30.06 0.75
C ALA A 207 16.85 -30.46 1.93
N ALA A 208 18.00 -29.78 2.10
CA ALA A 208 18.91 -29.98 3.22
C ALA A 208 18.31 -29.62 4.59
N GLN A 209 17.18 -28.89 4.65
CA GLN A 209 16.50 -28.61 5.92
C GLN A 209 15.67 -29.80 6.43
N GLN A 210 15.48 -30.86 5.62
CA GLN A 210 14.72 -32.07 6.00
C GLN A 210 13.33 -31.73 6.57
N GLY A 211 12.60 -30.85 5.87
CA GLY A 211 11.25 -30.42 6.26
C GLY A 211 11.18 -29.50 7.49
N ARG A 212 12.31 -29.12 8.10
CA ARG A 212 12.34 -28.11 9.17
C ARG A 212 12.03 -26.71 8.67
N VAL A 213 12.22 -26.43 7.38
CA VAL A 213 11.78 -25.19 6.74
C VAL A 213 10.75 -25.53 5.69
N ARG A 214 9.59 -24.87 5.74
CA ARG A 214 8.49 -25.05 4.80
C ARG A 214 8.11 -23.71 4.19
N PHE A 215 7.97 -23.67 2.88
CA PHE A 215 7.35 -22.56 2.19
C PHE A 215 5.83 -22.73 2.13
N GLU A 216 5.15 -21.63 2.39
CA GLU A 216 3.71 -21.50 2.29
C GLU A 216 3.41 -20.32 1.36
N PHE A 217 3.17 -20.64 0.08
CA PHE A 217 2.93 -19.62 -0.92
C PHE A 217 1.56 -18.97 -0.75
N LEU A 218 1.54 -17.65 -0.82
CA LEU A 218 0.32 -16.86 -0.94
C LEU A 218 -0.40 -17.21 -2.25
N PRO A 219 -1.74 -17.06 -2.31
CA PRO A 219 -2.42 -17.06 -3.59
C PRO A 219 -1.85 -16.00 -4.54
N LEU A 220 -1.97 -16.22 -5.86
CA LEU A 220 -1.65 -15.19 -6.85
C LEU A 220 -2.44 -13.91 -6.53
N HIS A 221 -1.78 -12.75 -6.61
CA HIS A 221 -2.41 -11.46 -6.31
C HIS A 221 -3.09 -11.41 -4.93
N ALA A 222 -2.38 -11.85 -3.88
CA ALA A 222 -2.87 -11.80 -2.50
C ALA A 222 -1.87 -11.15 -1.51
N SER A 223 -1.16 -10.09 -1.94
CA SER A 223 -0.22 -9.36 -1.07
C SER A 223 -0.90 -8.76 0.16
N TRP A 224 -2.21 -8.47 0.11
CA TRP A 224 -3.01 -8.04 1.26
C TRP A 224 -3.02 -9.04 2.42
N LEU A 225 -2.74 -10.32 2.14
CA LEU A 225 -2.62 -11.39 3.14
C LEU A 225 -1.22 -11.39 3.79
N ASN A 226 -0.22 -10.75 3.18
CA ASN A 226 1.17 -10.76 3.63
C ASN A 226 1.41 -9.71 4.73
N GLN A 227 1.47 -10.11 6.01
CA GLN A 227 1.55 -9.13 7.11
C GLN A 227 2.81 -8.25 7.11
N ILE A 228 3.90 -8.69 6.48
CA ILE A 228 5.12 -7.88 6.31
C ILE A 228 4.85 -6.60 5.50
N GLU A 229 3.85 -6.59 4.62
CA GLU A 229 3.47 -5.39 3.86
C GLU A 229 2.94 -4.27 4.76
N ILE A 230 2.27 -4.64 5.87
CA ILE A 230 1.86 -3.68 6.92
C ILE A 230 3.12 -3.04 7.53
N TRP A 231 4.13 -3.84 7.83
CA TRP A 231 5.38 -3.34 8.38
C TRP A 231 6.15 -2.47 7.37
N PHE A 232 6.18 -2.83 6.10
CA PHE A 232 6.79 -1.99 5.07
C PHE A 232 6.07 -0.64 4.92
N SER A 233 4.75 -0.59 5.06
CA SER A 233 4.00 0.67 5.10
C SER A 233 4.36 1.53 6.32
N ILE A 234 4.62 0.92 7.47
CA ILE A 234 5.09 1.62 8.67
C ILE A 234 6.51 2.16 8.45
N LEU A 235 7.42 1.31 7.97
CA LEU A 235 8.80 1.69 7.64
C LEU A 235 8.83 2.87 6.66
N GLU A 236 8.02 2.80 5.59
CA GLU A 236 7.92 3.84 4.58
C GLU A 236 7.59 5.19 5.23
N ARG A 237 6.44 5.25 5.93
CA ARG A 237 5.93 6.48 6.53
C ARG A 237 6.83 7.06 7.62
N GLN A 238 7.43 6.20 8.43
CA GLN A 238 8.17 6.64 9.62
C GLN A 238 9.66 6.87 9.37
N ALA A 239 10.27 6.19 8.39
CA ALA A 239 11.72 6.19 8.22
C ALA A 239 12.21 6.48 6.81
N LEU A 240 11.37 6.39 5.76
CA LEU A 240 11.82 6.53 4.37
C LEU A 240 11.28 7.79 3.69
N THR A 241 9.98 8.08 3.80
CA THR A 241 9.31 9.14 3.03
C THR A 241 9.94 10.52 3.23
N ARG A 242 10.40 10.82 4.45
CA ARG A 242 11.03 12.12 4.79
C ARG A 242 12.55 12.05 4.95
N ALA A 243 13.17 10.91 4.66
CA ALA A 243 14.60 10.74 4.86
C ALA A 243 15.42 11.44 3.77
N SER A 244 16.48 12.12 4.18
CA SER A 244 17.52 12.70 3.33
C SER A 244 18.82 11.97 3.61
N ASP A 245 19.37 11.25 2.64
CA ASP A 245 20.63 10.50 2.79
C ASP A 245 21.46 10.63 1.51
N THR A 246 22.77 10.82 1.68
CA THR A 246 23.71 11.07 0.57
C THR A 246 24.38 9.80 0.02
N ALA A 247 24.11 8.64 0.62
CA ALA A 247 24.75 7.39 0.24
C ALA A 247 23.98 6.15 0.69
N TYR A 248 24.24 5.03 0.00
CA TYR A 248 23.73 3.69 0.36
C TYR A 248 23.97 3.35 1.83
N ARG A 249 25.18 3.57 2.35
CA ARG A 249 25.55 3.24 3.72
C ARG A 249 24.68 3.94 4.77
N LEU A 250 24.33 5.21 4.52
CA LEU A 250 23.52 6.01 5.44
C LEU A 250 22.06 5.55 5.42
N ARG A 251 21.48 5.36 4.23
CA ARG A 251 20.12 4.81 4.09
C ARG A 251 20.02 3.42 4.70
N ALA A 252 21.02 2.56 4.49
CA ALA A 252 21.06 1.22 5.07
C ALA A 252 21.17 1.27 6.60
N ALA A 253 22.03 2.12 7.14
CA ALA A 253 22.17 2.30 8.59
C ALA A 253 20.87 2.80 9.23
N ARG A 254 20.16 3.74 8.59
CA ARG A 254 18.85 4.24 9.02
C ARG A 254 17.81 3.13 9.09
N ILE A 255 17.69 2.32 8.05
CA ILE A 255 16.75 1.18 8.02
C ILE A 255 17.10 0.17 9.12
N GLN A 256 18.39 -0.15 9.29
CA GLN A 256 18.83 -1.08 10.33
C GLN A 256 18.58 -0.53 11.74
N HIS A 257 18.78 0.78 11.95
CA HIS A 257 18.45 1.44 13.20
C HIS A 257 16.94 1.38 13.49
N PHE A 258 16.11 1.66 12.49
CA PHE A 258 14.65 1.54 12.60
C PHE A 258 14.23 0.12 12.98
N VAL A 259 14.78 -0.91 12.32
CA VAL A 259 14.50 -2.32 12.65
C VAL A 259 14.88 -2.65 14.09
N ARG A 260 16.04 -2.19 14.57
CA ARG A 260 16.45 -2.38 15.97
C ARG A 260 15.48 -1.70 16.93
N HIS A 261 15.09 -0.45 16.64
CA HIS A 261 14.13 0.30 17.44
C HIS A 261 12.76 -0.41 17.50
N TRP A 262 12.21 -0.77 16.34
CA TRP A 262 10.95 -1.52 16.20
C TRP A 262 10.95 -2.79 17.05
N ASN A 263 12.03 -3.58 16.98
CA ASN A 263 12.11 -4.87 17.66
C ASN A 263 12.14 -4.79 19.19
N ARG A 264 12.40 -3.62 19.79
CA ARG A 264 12.38 -3.43 21.26
C ARG A 264 10.95 -3.48 21.81
N SER A 265 9.99 -2.94 21.09
CA SER A 265 8.58 -2.86 21.50
C SER A 265 7.64 -3.62 20.56
N ALA A 266 8.17 -4.44 19.65
CA ALA A 266 7.40 -5.20 18.67
C ALA A 266 6.23 -5.96 19.30
N ARG A 267 5.09 -5.91 18.61
CA ARG A 267 3.85 -6.60 18.96
C ARG A 267 3.30 -7.26 17.69
N PRO A 268 2.63 -8.42 17.81
CA PRO A 268 1.95 -9.01 16.67
C PRO A 268 0.90 -8.06 16.10
N PHE A 269 0.71 -8.07 14.77
CA PHE A 269 -0.41 -7.37 14.17
C PHE A 269 -1.71 -8.09 14.50
N ARG A 270 -2.73 -7.32 14.88
CA ARG A 270 -4.08 -7.84 15.08
C ARG A 270 -4.78 -7.89 13.72
N TRP A 271 -5.24 -9.08 13.33
CA TRP A 271 -6.22 -9.23 12.25
C TRP A 271 -7.60 -9.05 12.89
N THR A 272 -8.29 -7.98 12.53
CA THR A 272 -9.72 -7.75 12.80
C THR A 272 -10.50 -7.95 11.52
#